data_AF-A0A126RI89-F1
#
_entry.id   AF-A0A126RI89-F1
#
_cell.length_a   1.000
_cell.length_b   1.000
_cell.length_c   1.000
_cell.angle_alpha   90.00
_cell.angle_beta   90.00
_cell.angle_gamma   90.00
#
_symmetry.space_group_name_H-M   'P 1'
#
loop_
_entity.id
_entity.type
_entity.pdbx_description
1 polymer ?
#
loop_
_entity_poly.entity_id
_entity_poly.type
_entity_poly.pdbx_seq_one_letter_code
_entity_poly.pdbx_strand_id
1 'polypeptide(L)'
;MNRSIVASALAILAMAPVSAMAAPYGAMSYEERLAAAEDDMTLPAPIAGVQNKYWFNYRTDLAEARKELAHDLRHATDAEDERDAWDEYRIELADARHDYVKEMREKGYRPGQVRVYGSGR
;
A
#
# COMPACT_ATOMS: atom_id res chain seq x y z
N MET A 1 -25.30 65.52 26.25
CA MET A 1 -26.10 64.39 26.74
C MET A 1 -26.59 63.61 25.55
N ASN A 2 -26.14 62.35 25.39
CA ASN A 2 -26.95 61.15 25.14
C ASN A 2 -26.04 59.99 24.71
N ARG A 3 -26.22 58.88 25.40
CA ARG A 3 -25.48 57.61 25.36
C ARG A 3 -26.07 56.68 24.29
N SER A 4 -25.28 55.73 23.80
CA SER A 4 -25.61 54.35 23.36
C SER A 4 -24.32 53.69 22.85
N ILE A 5 -23.59 52.84 23.60
CA ILE A 5 -23.79 51.41 23.92
C ILE A 5 -23.77 50.48 22.69
N VAL A 6 -22.58 49.85 22.50
CA VAL A 6 -22.25 48.43 22.24
C VAL A 6 -22.95 47.67 21.10
N ALA A 7 -22.15 47.01 20.26
CA ALA A 7 -22.29 45.57 19.95
C ALA A 7 -21.04 45.01 19.23
N SER A 8 -20.20 44.29 19.98
CA SER A 8 -19.16 43.41 19.44
C SER A 8 -19.83 42.18 18.80
N ALA A 9 -19.60 41.95 17.52
CA ALA A 9 -20.05 40.72 16.85
C ALA A 9 -18.99 39.62 17.07
N LEU A 10 -19.29 38.69 17.96
CA LEU A 10 -18.56 37.44 18.15
C LEU A 10 -18.98 36.47 17.03
N ALA A 11 -18.12 36.25 16.04
CA ALA A 11 -18.34 35.23 15.03
C ALA A 11 -17.94 33.86 15.60
N ILE A 12 -18.92 33.08 16.04
CA ILE A 12 -18.70 31.68 16.39
C ILE A 12 -18.63 30.89 15.08
N LEU A 13 -17.43 30.48 14.69
CA LEU A 13 -17.22 29.54 13.61
C LEU A 13 -17.71 28.16 14.08
N ALA A 14 -18.92 27.79 13.68
CA ALA A 14 -19.42 26.43 13.90
C ALA A 14 -18.59 25.47 13.05
N MET A 15 -17.60 24.81 13.64
CA MET A 15 -17.05 23.59 13.06
C MET A 15 -18.14 22.52 13.11
N ALA A 16 -18.77 22.27 11.97
CA ALA A 16 -19.59 21.08 11.81
C ALA A 16 -18.69 19.84 12.02
N PRO A 17 -19.13 18.82 12.77
CA PRO A 17 -18.39 17.57 12.83
C PRO A 17 -18.40 16.98 11.42
N VAL A 18 -17.21 16.75 10.87
CA VAL A 18 -17.07 15.88 9.70
C VAL A 18 -17.39 14.48 10.21
N SER A 19 -18.64 14.06 10.10
CA SER A 19 -19.02 12.68 10.32
C SER A 19 -18.17 11.84 9.37
N ALA A 20 -17.28 11.01 9.93
CA ALA A 20 -16.60 9.98 9.17
C ALA A 20 -17.69 9.11 8.52
N MET A 21 -17.92 9.33 7.23
CA MET A 21 -18.78 8.44 6.45
C MET A 21 -18.10 7.08 6.47
N ALA A 22 -18.77 6.08 7.05
CA ALA A 22 -18.37 4.70 6.86
C ALA A 22 -18.21 4.47 5.36
N ALA A 23 -17.02 4.06 4.93
CA ALA A 23 -16.78 3.75 3.53
C ALA A 23 -17.87 2.78 3.05
N PRO A 24 -18.45 2.98 1.86
CA PRO A 24 -19.52 2.12 1.39
C PRO A 24 -19.02 0.68 1.38
N TYR A 25 -19.81 -0.22 1.98
CA TYR A 25 -19.60 -1.66 1.96
C TYR A 25 -19.37 -2.10 0.50
N GLY A 26 -18.13 -2.48 0.15
CA GLY A 26 -17.72 -2.86 -1.21
C GLY A 26 -16.74 -1.92 -1.93
N ALA A 27 -16.33 -0.78 -1.37
CA ALA A 27 -15.16 -0.04 -1.85
C ALA A 27 -13.90 -0.56 -1.16
N MET A 28 -12.85 -0.90 -1.93
CA MET A 28 -11.54 -1.31 -1.40
C MET A 28 -11.03 -0.31 -0.35
N SER A 29 -10.36 -0.80 0.70
CA SER A 29 -9.73 0.08 1.69
C SER A 29 -8.56 0.86 1.07
N TYR A 30 -8.02 1.86 1.79
CA TYR A 30 -6.84 2.58 1.31
C TYR A 30 -5.61 1.68 1.28
N GLU A 31 -5.47 0.88 2.34
CA GLU A 31 -4.40 -0.09 2.57
C GLU A 31 -4.44 -1.19 1.49
N GLU A 32 -5.63 -1.70 1.16
CA GLU A 32 -5.81 -2.67 0.07
C GLU A 32 -5.38 -2.09 -1.29
N ARG A 33 -5.70 -0.82 -1.57
CA ARG A 33 -5.22 -0.15 -2.81
C ARG A 33 -3.71 0.00 -2.84
N LEU A 34 -3.09 0.32 -1.71
CA LEU A 34 -1.64 0.41 -1.62
C LEU A 34 -0.99 -0.97 -1.78
N ALA A 35 -1.55 -2.00 -1.16
CA ALA A 35 -1.12 -3.38 -1.31
C ALA A 35 -1.21 -3.86 -2.76
N ALA A 36 -2.30 -3.54 -3.46
CA ALA A 36 -2.45 -3.86 -4.88
C ALA A 36 -1.39 -3.17 -5.75
N ALA A 37 -1.11 -1.88 -5.50
CA ALA A 37 -0.05 -1.15 -6.20
C ALA A 37 1.34 -1.75 -5.93
N GLU A 38 1.56 -2.28 -4.73
CA GLU A 38 2.80 -2.94 -4.34
C GLU A 38 2.94 -4.36 -4.93
N ASP A 39 1.85 -5.11 -5.06
CA ASP A 39 1.81 -6.41 -5.74
C ASP A 39 2.06 -6.26 -7.25
N ASP A 40 1.55 -5.19 -7.88
CA ASP A 40 1.86 -4.83 -9.28
C ASP A 40 3.35 -4.57 -9.52
N MET A 41 4.09 -4.19 -8.47
CA MET A 41 5.54 -3.98 -8.52
C MET A 41 6.35 -5.27 -8.27
N THR A 42 5.70 -6.42 -7.99
CA THR A 42 6.40 -7.70 -7.87
C THR A 42 7.08 -8.09 -9.17
N LEU A 43 8.20 -8.81 -9.08
CA LEU A 43 8.98 -9.18 -10.26
C LEU A 43 8.41 -10.47 -10.87
N PRO A 44 7.82 -10.44 -12.07
CA PRO A 44 7.21 -11.63 -12.68
C PRO A 44 8.26 -12.59 -13.26
N ALA A 45 9.52 -12.17 -13.35
CA ALA A 45 10.63 -12.93 -13.91
C ALA A 45 11.92 -12.66 -13.12
N PRO A 46 12.87 -13.61 -13.10
CA PRO A 46 14.14 -13.43 -12.40
C PRO A 46 14.97 -12.31 -13.00
N ILE A 47 15.66 -11.55 -12.14
CA ILE A 47 16.62 -10.54 -12.57
C ILE A 47 17.71 -11.20 -13.43
N ALA A 48 17.98 -10.60 -14.59
CA ALA A 48 18.91 -11.11 -15.60
C ALA A 48 18.61 -12.54 -16.11
N GLY A 49 17.39 -13.05 -15.93
CA GLY A 49 17.03 -14.42 -16.32
C GLY A 49 17.61 -15.50 -15.40
N VAL A 50 18.23 -15.14 -14.27
CA VAL A 50 18.98 -16.06 -13.41
C VAL A 50 18.09 -16.62 -12.30
N GLN A 51 17.77 -17.91 -12.42
CA GLN A 51 17.03 -18.66 -11.39
C GLN A 51 17.99 -19.24 -10.35
N ASN A 52 18.35 -18.44 -9.34
CA ASN A 52 19.19 -18.85 -8.23
C ASN A 52 18.38 -18.95 -6.92
N LYS A 53 19.05 -19.28 -5.80
CA LYS A 53 18.38 -19.41 -4.50
C LYS A 53 17.60 -18.16 -4.08
N TYR A 54 18.08 -16.96 -4.43
CA TYR A 54 17.40 -15.70 -4.05
C TYR A 54 16.10 -15.51 -4.82
N TRP A 55 16.06 -15.91 -6.10
CA TRP A 55 14.82 -15.91 -6.88
C TRP A 55 13.79 -16.87 -6.29
N PHE A 56 14.21 -18.06 -5.88
CA PHE A 56 13.29 -19.03 -5.28
C PHE A 56 12.82 -18.59 -3.88
N ASN A 57 13.71 -18.03 -3.05
CA ASN A 57 13.33 -17.44 -1.78
C ASN A 57 12.29 -16.33 -1.98
N TYR A 58 12.57 -15.36 -2.86
CA TYR A 58 11.62 -14.29 -3.19
C TYR A 58 10.23 -14.83 -3.57
N ARG A 59 10.17 -15.85 -4.42
CA ARG A 59 8.90 -16.48 -4.80
C ARG A 59 8.18 -17.17 -3.64
N THR A 60 8.93 -17.79 -2.74
CA THR A 60 8.39 -18.39 -1.51
C THR A 60 7.84 -17.30 -0.61
N ASP A 61 8.58 -16.23 -0.37
CA ASP A 61 8.16 -15.11 0.47
C ASP A 61 6.85 -14.49 -0.06
N LEU A 62 6.74 -14.28 -1.38
CA LEU A 62 5.48 -13.83 -2.01
C LEU A 62 4.31 -14.81 -1.81
N ALA A 63 4.58 -16.11 -1.81
CA ALA A 63 3.55 -17.12 -1.63
C ALA A 63 3.11 -17.23 -0.16
N GLU A 64 4.04 -17.05 0.77
CA GLU A 64 3.80 -16.99 2.21
C GLU A 64 2.98 -15.76 2.57
N ALA A 65 3.40 -14.56 2.13
CA ALA A 65 2.67 -13.32 2.34
C ALA A 65 1.21 -13.40 1.83
N ARG A 66 0.99 -13.97 0.64
CA ARG A 66 -0.38 -14.17 0.09
C ARG A 66 -1.21 -15.17 0.90
N LYS A 67 -0.56 -16.22 1.43
CA LYS A 67 -1.22 -17.22 2.27
C LYS A 67 -1.61 -16.61 3.62
N GLU A 68 -0.73 -15.81 4.21
CA GLU A 68 -0.92 -15.13 5.49
C GLU A 68 -2.00 -14.06 5.39
N LEU A 69 -1.95 -13.18 4.39
CA LEU A 69 -3.06 -12.27 4.08
C LEU A 69 -4.41 -13.01 4.00
N ALA A 70 -4.48 -14.10 3.24
CA ALA A 70 -5.72 -14.87 3.12
C ALA A 70 -6.15 -15.50 4.45
N HIS A 71 -5.20 -15.87 5.31
CA HIS A 71 -5.47 -16.34 6.66
C HIS A 71 -6.00 -15.22 7.55
N ASP A 72 -5.37 -14.05 7.54
CA ASP A 72 -5.69 -12.95 8.44
C ASP A 72 -7.02 -12.32 8.07
N LEU A 73 -7.30 -12.13 6.77
CA LEU A 73 -8.62 -11.70 6.30
C LEU A 73 -9.75 -12.68 6.67
N ARG A 74 -9.47 -13.98 6.81
CA ARG A 74 -10.48 -14.95 7.28
C ARG A 74 -10.76 -14.84 8.78
N HIS A 75 -9.81 -14.32 9.54
CA HIS A 75 -9.91 -14.21 11.00
C HIS A 75 -10.17 -12.77 11.48
N ALA A 76 -10.11 -11.79 10.57
CA ALA A 76 -10.46 -10.40 10.83
C ALA A 76 -11.89 -10.29 11.39
N THR A 77 -12.02 -9.54 12.48
CA THR A 77 -13.29 -9.36 13.19
C THR A 77 -13.90 -7.98 12.96
N ASP A 78 -13.08 -7.02 12.56
CA ASP A 78 -13.52 -5.68 12.17
C ASP A 78 -12.70 -5.10 11.02
N ALA A 79 -13.06 -3.87 10.62
CA ALA A 79 -12.39 -3.20 9.52
C ALA A 79 -10.96 -2.72 9.86
N GLU A 80 -10.58 -2.63 11.14
CA GLU A 80 -9.21 -2.32 11.54
C GLU A 80 -8.32 -3.55 11.32
N ASP A 81 -8.77 -4.73 11.73
CA ASP A 81 -8.09 -5.99 11.45
C ASP A 81 -7.85 -6.19 9.94
N GLU A 82 -8.86 -5.89 9.10
CA GLU A 82 -8.71 -5.97 7.65
C GLU A 82 -7.64 -5.00 7.11
N ARG A 83 -7.63 -3.75 7.58
CA ARG A 83 -6.66 -2.74 7.14
C ARG A 83 -5.23 -3.12 7.56
N ASP A 84 -5.07 -3.62 8.77
CA ASP A 84 -3.77 -4.05 9.29
C ASP A 84 -3.23 -5.24 8.50
N ALA A 85 -4.07 -6.23 8.19
CA ALA A 85 -3.68 -7.37 7.34
C ALA A 85 -3.22 -6.93 5.94
N TRP A 86 -3.91 -5.95 5.33
CA TRP A 86 -3.51 -5.40 4.05
C TRP A 86 -2.21 -4.59 4.13
N ASP A 87 -1.99 -3.83 5.21
CA ASP A 87 -0.76 -3.05 5.38
C ASP A 87 0.46 -3.92 5.66
N GLU A 88 0.30 -4.98 6.44
CA GLU A 88 1.34 -5.98 6.69
C GLU A 88 1.71 -6.69 5.39
N TYR A 89 0.73 -7.19 4.64
CA TYR A 89 0.97 -7.80 3.32
C TYR A 89 1.74 -6.86 2.39
N ARG A 90 1.38 -5.58 2.34
CA ARG A 90 2.11 -4.57 1.54
C ARG A 90 3.58 -4.46 1.98
N ILE A 91 3.85 -4.42 3.28
CA ILE A 91 5.22 -4.32 3.81
C ILE A 91 6.03 -5.57 3.42
N GLU A 92 5.46 -6.75 3.55
CA GLU A 92 6.13 -8.01 3.21
C GLU A 92 6.50 -8.09 1.72
N LEU A 93 5.60 -7.66 0.82
CA LEU A 93 5.89 -7.58 -0.60
C LEU A 93 7.08 -6.65 -0.90
N ALA A 94 7.11 -5.50 -0.21
CA ALA A 94 8.16 -4.50 -0.37
C ALA A 94 9.51 -5.01 0.12
N ASP A 95 9.53 -5.65 1.29
CA ASP A 95 10.73 -6.21 1.90
C ASP A 95 11.28 -7.38 1.08
N ALA A 96 10.42 -8.32 0.67
CA ALA A 96 10.81 -9.43 -0.20
C ALA A 96 11.43 -8.92 -1.52
N ARG A 97 10.84 -7.89 -2.13
CA ARG A 97 11.38 -7.29 -3.36
C ARG A 97 12.70 -6.58 -3.09
N HIS A 98 12.80 -5.79 -2.02
CA HIS A 98 14.00 -5.08 -1.62
C HIS A 98 15.17 -6.06 -1.41
N ASP A 99 14.94 -7.12 -0.65
CA ASP A 99 15.98 -8.10 -0.31
C ASP A 99 16.42 -8.90 -1.53
N TYR A 100 15.49 -9.33 -2.37
CA TYR A 100 15.85 -9.98 -3.63
C TYR A 100 16.69 -9.08 -4.54
N VAL A 101 16.29 -7.82 -4.72
CA VAL A 101 17.04 -6.86 -5.53
C VAL A 101 18.41 -6.58 -4.93
N LYS A 102 18.51 -6.45 -3.60
CA LYS A 102 19.76 -6.23 -2.87
C LYS A 102 20.71 -7.40 -3.08
N GLU A 103 20.27 -8.62 -2.84
CA GLU A 103 21.09 -9.84 -3.02
C GLU A 103 21.56 -9.98 -4.48
N MET A 104 20.68 -9.75 -5.44
CA MET A 104 21.05 -9.80 -6.86
C MET A 104 22.09 -8.74 -7.23
N ARG A 105 21.94 -7.52 -6.71
CA ARG A 105 22.91 -6.43 -6.91
C ARG A 105 24.27 -6.76 -6.31
N GLU A 106 24.31 -7.32 -5.10
CA GLU A 106 25.55 -7.75 -4.44
C GLU A 106 26.27 -8.88 -5.20
N LYS A 107 25.54 -9.66 -6.00
CA LYS A 107 26.13 -10.67 -6.92
C LYS A 107 26.46 -10.15 -8.32
N GLY A 108 26.28 -8.85 -8.57
CA GLY A 108 26.61 -8.21 -9.85
C GLY A 108 25.53 -8.29 -10.92
N TYR A 109 24.34 -8.82 -10.59
CA TYR A 109 23.19 -8.80 -11.49
C TYR A 109 22.45 -7.47 -11.33
N ARG A 110 22.15 -6.78 -12.44
CA ARG A 110 21.39 -5.52 -12.41
C ARG A 110 19.96 -5.75 -12.90
N PRO A 111 18.95 -5.13 -12.27
CA PRO A 111 17.60 -5.06 -12.83
C PRO A 111 17.67 -4.40 -14.21
N GLY A 112 17.06 -5.01 -15.22
CA GLY A 112 16.87 -4.37 -16.52
C GLY A 112 15.82 -3.26 -16.41
N GLN A 113 16.07 -2.11 -17.03
CA GLN A 113 15.03 -1.10 -17.24
C GLN A 113 14.52 -1.22 -18.67
N VAL A 114 13.21 -1.45 -18.84
CA VAL A 114 12.55 -1.36 -20.14
C VAL A 114 11.89 0.01 -20.25
N ARG A 115 12.35 0.83 -21.19
CA ARG A 115 11.71 2.10 -21.55
C ARG A 115 10.93 1.89 -22.84
N VAL A 116 9.60 1.89 -22.75
CA VAL A 116 8.72 1.79 -23.92
C VAL A 116 8.49 3.21 -24.45
N TYR A 117 8.96 3.47 -25.67
CA TYR A 117 8.58 4.67 -26.41
C TYR A 117 7.29 4.34 -27.17
N GLY A 118 6.17 4.92 -26.75
CA GLY A 118 4.90 4.75 -27.47
C GLY A 118 5.03 5.32 -28.88
N SER A 119 4.83 4.50 -29.91
CA SER A 119 4.62 5.00 -31.26
C SER A 119 3.23 5.60 -31.31
N GLY A 120 3.14 6.93 -31.17
CA GLY A 120 1.90 7.65 -31.42
C GLY A 120 1.35 7.30 -32.81
N ARG A 121 0.09 6.86 -32.84
CA ARG A 121 -0.77 6.90 -34.02
C ARG A 121 -2.00 7.68 -33.65
#